data_AF-A0A2W0HME2-F1
#
_entry.id   AF-A0A2W0HME2-F1
#
_cell.length_a   1.000
_cell.length_b   1.000
_cell.length_c   1.000
_cell.angle_alpha   90.00
_cell.angle_beta   90.00
_cell.angle_gamma   90.00
#
_symmetry.space_group_name_H-M   'P 1'
#
loop_
_entity.id
_entity.type
_entity.pdbx_description
1 polymer ?
#
loop_
_entity_poly.entity_id
_entity_poly.type
_entity_poly.pdbx_seq_one_letter_code
_entity_poly.pdbx_strand_id
1 'polypeptide(L)'
;MNLYDIPYLPAGVKLVPQQLIDEKTGITFPVNRTASMMIDEIDGRKSAAEIIDKLAEKFPVDRNVIERDVTALFDKLSKQHLLNTEAGRKAPAARVISLFFRQYQPGFRHRYEEDFTSFFFLFLFLFSIVFRKIGVFFLLFLTLSLGSYIFFQFDISLTIAMYFSVVYIGLLSSFALHETCHAYFFRRRSGTSTTAGFIASDWMSVKFVRPAVDKHGNSMWLVTLLGPLIPGITGVFGIIATNTLITEQAMMYALNSFFAVFLLHLIYLTPFFGDGKVLLKRLLFNKGVA
;
A
#
# COMPACT_ATOMS: atom_id res chain seq x y z
N MET A 1 5.78 18.24 -3.02
CA MET A 1 5.67 17.57 -4.35
C MET A 1 6.69 18.16 -5.34
N ASN A 2 7.17 17.45 -6.37
CA ASN A 2 8.07 18.03 -7.40
C ASN A 2 7.23 18.74 -8.49
N LEU A 3 7.61 19.97 -8.87
CA LEU A 3 6.85 20.81 -9.81
C LEU A 3 6.67 20.20 -11.19
N TYR A 4 7.60 19.35 -11.61
CA TYR A 4 7.50 18.76 -12.95
C TYR A 4 6.61 17.51 -12.98
N ASP A 5 6.18 16.99 -11.83
CA ASP A 5 5.36 15.77 -11.74
C ASP A 5 3.95 16.06 -12.23
N ILE A 6 3.29 15.04 -12.79
CA ILE A 6 1.90 15.16 -13.24
C ILE A 6 0.99 14.73 -12.09
N PRO A 7 0.28 15.65 -11.42
CA PRO A 7 -0.77 15.31 -10.48
C PRO A 7 -1.99 14.74 -11.20
N TYR A 8 -2.64 13.75 -10.59
CA TYR A 8 -3.96 13.29 -11.03
C TYR A 8 -4.82 12.87 -9.85
N LEU A 9 -6.13 13.06 -9.98
CA LEU A 9 -7.12 12.56 -9.05
C LEU A 9 -7.36 11.07 -9.33
N PRO A 10 -7.25 10.21 -8.31
CA PRO A 10 -7.60 8.79 -8.43
C PRO A 10 -9.08 8.58 -8.85
N ALA A 11 -9.36 7.52 -9.62
CA ALA A 11 -10.67 7.02 -10.00
C ALA A 11 -11.62 6.74 -8.81
N GLY A 12 -12.55 7.67 -8.60
CA GLY A 12 -13.51 7.65 -7.50
C GLY A 12 -13.36 8.85 -6.58
N VAL A 13 -12.31 9.67 -6.78
CA VAL A 13 -12.22 11.01 -6.19
C VAL A 13 -12.82 12.01 -7.18
N LYS A 14 -13.94 12.63 -6.82
CA LYS A 14 -14.65 13.59 -7.66
C LYS A 14 -14.73 14.96 -7.01
N LEU A 15 -14.44 15.99 -7.80
CA LEU A 15 -14.71 17.37 -7.42
C LEU A 15 -16.17 17.70 -7.75
N VAL A 16 -16.90 18.13 -6.73
CA VAL A 16 -18.26 18.69 -6.78
C VAL A 16 -18.16 20.13 -6.25
N PRO A 17 -19.07 21.07 -6.59
CA PRO A 17 -18.94 22.44 -6.11
C PRO A 17 -18.65 22.53 -4.60
N GLN A 18 -17.48 23.08 -4.25
CA GLN A 18 -16.98 23.25 -2.87
C GLN A 18 -16.76 21.96 -2.06
N GLN A 19 -16.72 20.79 -2.71
CA GLN A 19 -16.53 19.52 -2.03
C GLN A 19 -15.70 18.54 -2.87
N LEU A 20 -14.82 17.79 -2.21
CA LEU A 20 -14.17 16.63 -2.81
C LEU A 20 -14.78 15.37 -2.21
N ILE A 21 -15.31 14.51 -3.06
CA ILE A 21 -16.00 13.28 -2.66
C ILE A 21 -15.09 12.10 -3.02
N ASP A 22 -14.80 11.25 -2.03
CA ASP A 22 -14.17 9.96 -2.26
C ASP A 22 -15.23 8.85 -2.26
N GLU A 23 -15.67 8.46 -3.44
CA GLU A 23 -16.71 7.44 -3.66
C GLU A 23 -16.30 6.07 -3.11
N LYS A 24 -14.99 5.77 -3.06
CA LYS A 24 -14.47 4.48 -2.58
C LYS A 24 -14.57 4.37 -1.05
N THR A 25 -14.54 5.48 -0.32
CA THR A 25 -14.66 5.50 1.15
C THR A 25 -15.97 6.10 1.67
N GLY A 26 -16.71 6.80 0.81
CA GLY A 26 -17.91 7.56 1.16
C GLY A 26 -17.62 8.85 1.94
N ILE A 27 -16.35 9.28 2.02
CA ILE A 27 -15.95 10.48 2.78
C ILE A 27 -16.06 11.71 1.88
N THR A 28 -16.59 12.80 2.42
CA THR A 28 -16.63 14.11 1.77
C THR A 28 -15.71 15.08 2.50
N PHE A 29 -14.96 15.86 1.72
CA PHE A 29 -14.04 16.87 2.22
C PHE A 29 -14.52 18.25 1.77
N PRO A 30 -14.77 19.21 2.68
CA PRO A 30 -15.10 20.56 2.30
C PRO A 30 -13.89 21.24 1.65
N VAL A 31 -14.12 21.91 0.53
CA VAL A 31 -13.10 22.62 -0.24
C VAL A 31 -13.57 24.06 -0.45
N ASN A 32 -12.74 25.04 -0.11
CA ASN A 32 -13.09 26.44 -0.37
C ASN A 32 -13.06 26.74 -1.88
N ARG A 33 -13.61 27.88 -2.28
CA ARG A 33 -13.72 28.26 -3.70
C ARG A 33 -12.36 28.28 -4.41
N THR A 34 -11.32 28.81 -3.78
CA THR A 34 -9.98 28.91 -4.35
C THR A 34 -9.35 27.54 -4.58
N ALA A 35 -9.39 26.65 -3.58
CA ALA A 35 -8.88 25.30 -3.71
C ALA A 35 -9.69 24.49 -4.74
N SER A 36 -10.99 24.73 -4.85
CA SER A 36 -11.81 24.11 -5.89
C SER A 36 -11.32 24.50 -7.28
N MET A 37 -10.99 25.78 -7.52
CA MET A 37 -10.42 26.23 -8.80
C MET A 37 -9.03 25.65 -9.07
N MET A 38 -8.21 25.48 -8.03
CA MET A 38 -6.89 24.85 -8.16
C MET A 38 -7.00 23.36 -8.50
N ILE A 39 -7.93 22.64 -7.87
CA ILE A 39 -8.15 21.20 -8.12
C ILE A 39 -8.77 20.97 -9.50
N ASP A 40 -9.63 21.87 -9.97
CA ASP A 40 -10.25 21.80 -11.31
C ASP A 40 -9.23 21.84 -12.46
N GLU A 41 -8.03 22.38 -12.22
CA GLU A 41 -6.93 22.37 -13.19
C GLU A 41 -6.15 21.04 -13.27
N ILE A 42 -6.41 20.10 -12.35
CA ILE A 42 -5.76 18.79 -12.31
C ILE A 42 -6.42 17.85 -13.33
N ASP A 43 -5.84 17.78 -14.53
CA ASP A 43 -6.34 16.97 -15.64
C ASP A 43 -5.59 15.64 -15.86
N GLY A 44 -4.59 15.34 -15.01
CA GLY A 44 -3.74 14.16 -15.15
C GLY A 44 -2.81 14.18 -16.37
N ARG A 45 -2.62 15.35 -16.99
CA ARG A 45 -1.74 15.53 -18.16
C ARG A 45 -0.70 16.62 -17.94
N LYS A 46 -1.10 17.73 -17.29
CA LYS A 46 -0.21 18.85 -17.02
C LYS A 46 0.70 18.57 -15.83
N SER A 47 1.91 19.14 -15.87
CA SER A 47 2.77 19.19 -14.68
C SER A 47 2.25 20.19 -13.65
N ALA A 48 2.66 20.05 -12.38
CA ALA A 48 2.33 21.05 -11.37
C ALA A 48 2.83 22.46 -11.73
N ALA A 49 3.99 22.60 -12.38
CA ALA A 49 4.50 23.86 -12.89
C ALA A 49 3.53 24.50 -13.91
N GLU A 50 3.08 23.73 -14.90
CA GLU A 50 2.12 24.20 -15.91
C GLU A 50 0.77 24.59 -15.29
N ILE A 51 0.32 23.87 -14.26
CA ILE A 51 -0.88 24.22 -13.50
C ILE A 51 -0.67 25.55 -12.74
N ILE A 52 0.48 25.73 -12.09
CA ILE A 52 0.82 26.96 -11.38
C ILE A 52 0.88 28.15 -12.34
N ASP A 53 1.53 28.00 -13.48
CA ASP A 53 1.66 29.06 -14.49
C ASP A 53 0.27 29.49 -15.00
N LYS A 54 -0.60 28.52 -15.30
CA LYS A 54 -1.98 28.80 -15.74
C LYS A 54 -2.83 29.45 -14.64
N LEU A 55 -2.63 29.07 -13.37
CA LEU A 55 -3.31 29.72 -12.24
C LEU A 55 -2.79 31.15 -12.03
N ALA A 56 -1.51 31.41 -12.27
CA ALA A 56 -0.91 32.74 -12.20
C ALA A 56 -1.47 33.72 -13.23
N GLU A 57 -1.91 33.24 -14.39
CA GLU A 57 -2.64 34.05 -15.36
C GLU A 57 -4.07 34.42 -14.88
N LYS A 58 -4.69 33.58 -14.03
CA LYS A 58 -6.08 33.78 -13.57
C LYS A 58 -6.21 34.63 -12.31
N PHE A 59 -5.24 34.54 -11.41
CA PHE A 59 -5.30 35.24 -10.12
C PHE A 59 -4.35 36.43 -10.13
N PRO A 60 -4.78 37.62 -9.69
CA PRO A 60 -3.93 38.82 -9.62
C PRO A 60 -3.02 38.78 -8.39
N VAL A 61 -2.20 37.74 -8.27
CA VAL A 61 -1.24 37.55 -7.17
C VAL A 61 0.08 37.04 -7.74
N ASP A 62 1.15 37.23 -6.98
CA ASP A 62 2.49 36.78 -7.37
C ASP A 62 2.50 35.25 -7.58
N ARG A 63 3.13 34.81 -8.67
CA ARG A 63 3.34 33.39 -9.02
C ARG A 63 3.91 32.59 -7.85
N ASN A 64 4.82 33.17 -7.07
CA ASN A 64 5.44 32.52 -5.90
C ASN A 64 4.41 32.19 -4.81
N VAL A 65 3.39 33.04 -4.64
CA VAL A 65 2.29 32.79 -3.70
C VAL A 65 1.44 31.62 -4.18
N ILE A 66 1.14 31.58 -5.48
CA ILE A 66 0.36 30.49 -6.10
C ILE A 66 1.13 29.18 -6.01
N GLU A 67 2.42 29.18 -6.31
CA GLU A 67 3.27 27.99 -6.20
C GLU A 67 3.24 27.41 -4.79
N ARG A 68 3.40 28.26 -3.77
CA ARG A 68 3.37 27.84 -2.37
C ARG A 68 2.00 27.25 -2.00
N ASP A 69 0.93 27.93 -2.36
CA ASP A 69 -0.43 27.54 -1.98
C ASP A 69 -0.88 26.25 -2.71
N VAL A 70 -0.55 26.12 -4.00
CA VAL A 70 -0.80 24.90 -4.80
C VAL A 70 0.01 23.73 -4.25
N THR A 71 1.30 23.94 -3.95
CA THR A 71 2.15 22.88 -3.41
C THR A 71 1.65 22.41 -2.04
N ALA A 72 1.26 23.33 -1.17
CA ALA A 72 0.69 23.01 0.14
C ALA A 72 -0.65 22.25 0.01
N LEU A 73 -1.51 22.64 -0.94
CA LEU A 73 -2.76 21.95 -1.23
C LEU A 73 -2.49 20.53 -1.75
N PHE A 74 -1.61 20.37 -2.72
CA PHE A 74 -1.28 19.06 -3.30
C PHE A 74 -0.66 18.13 -2.27
N ASP A 75 0.24 18.63 -1.42
CA ASP A 75 0.80 17.85 -0.32
C ASP A 75 -0.29 17.44 0.69
N LYS A 76 -1.28 18.30 0.97
CA LYS A 76 -2.42 17.96 1.84
C LYS A 76 -3.32 16.89 1.23
N LEU A 77 -3.65 17.00 -0.06
CA LEU A 77 -4.45 16.00 -0.79
C LEU A 77 -3.73 14.66 -0.89
N SER A 78 -2.43 14.67 -1.18
CA SER A 78 -1.60 13.47 -1.25
C SER A 78 -1.51 12.76 0.11
N LYS A 79 -1.36 13.51 1.21
CA LYS A 79 -1.41 12.95 2.58
C LYS A 79 -2.71 12.22 2.90
N GLN A 80 -3.81 12.58 2.25
CA GLN A 80 -5.12 11.96 2.41
C GLN A 80 -5.44 10.89 1.34
N HIS A 81 -4.47 10.52 0.49
CA HIS A 81 -4.67 9.59 -0.63
C HIS A 81 -5.70 10.09 -1.68
N LEU A 82 -5.86 11.41 -1.81
CA LEU A 82 -6.78 12.04 -2.76
C LEU A 82 -6.07 12.52 -4.03
N LEU A 83 -4.73 12.48 -4.05
CA LEU A 83 -3.91 12.91 -5.17
C LEU A 83 -2.72 11.96 -5.34
N ASN A 84 -2.58 11.43 -6.55
CA ASN A 84 -1.40 10.67 -6.97
C ASN A 84 -0.52 11.53 -7.90
N THR A 85 0.71 11.07 -8.11
CA THR A 85 1.66 11.73 -9.01
C THR A 85 2.34 10.71 -9.92
N GLU A 86 2.50 11.07 -11.18
CA GLU A 86 3.17 10.24 -12.19
C GLU A 86 4.29 10.99 -12.91
N ALA A 87 5.19 10.21 -13.52
CA ALA A 87 6.20 10.72 -14.41
C ALA A 87 5.55 11.23 -15.70
N GLY A 88 6.03 12.36 -16.23
CA GLY A 88 5.62 12.79 -17.57
C GLY A 88 5.97 11.75 -18.64
N ARG A 89 5.13 11.61 -19.66
CA ARG A 89 5.33 10.62 -20.75
C ARG A 89 6.68 10.76 -21.48
N LYS A 90 7.27 11.96 -21.48
CA LYS A 90 8.59 12.27 -22.07
C LYS A 90 9.67 12.49 -21.00
N ALA A 91 9.45 12.04 -19.77
CA ALA A 91 10.42 12.22 -18.69
C ALA A 91 11.70 11.43 -18.99
N PRO A 92 12.89 12.00 -18.71
CA PRO A 92 14.14 11.29 -18.88
C PRO A 92 14.21 10.07 -17.94
N ALA A 93 14.96 9.04 -18.32
CA ALA A 93 15.07 7.80 -17.54
C ALA A 93 15.48 8.04 -16.08
N ALA A 94 16.42 8.96 -15.85
CA ALA A 94 16.84 9.39 -14.51
C ALA A 94 15.65 9.83 -13.63
N ARG A 95 14.63 10.43 -14.24
CA ARG A 95 13.45 10.91 -13.54
C ARG A 95 12.47 9.79 -13.22
N VAL A 96 12.27 8.85 -14.13
CA VAL A 96 11.50 7.62 -13.86
C VAL A 96 12.12 6.86 -12.68
N ILE A 97 13.46 6.76 -12.66
CA ILE A 97 14.21 6.16 -11.55
C ILE A 97 14.01 6.98 -10.26
N SER A 98 14.11 8.31 -10.31
CA SER A 98 13.89 9.16 -9.12
C SER A 98 12.49 9.00 -8.53
N LEU A 99 11.46 8.88 -9.37
CA LEU A 99 10.08 8.66 -8.93
C LEU A 99 9.89 7.25 -8.37
N PHE A 100 10.57 6.26 -8.93
CA PHE A 100 10.62 4.93 -8.34
C PHE A 100 11.23 4.96 -6.93
N PHE A 101 12.32 5.71 -6.71
CA PHE A 101 12.92 5.83 -5.38
C PHE A 101 12.14 6.72 -4.41
N ARG A 102 11.23 7.56 -4.91
CA ARG A 102 10.35 8.39 -4.07
C ARG A 102 9.47 7.55 -3.14
N GLN A 103 9.17 6.30 -3.49
CA GLN A 103 8.41 5.39 -2.63
C GLN A 103 9.09 5.09 -1.28
N TYR A 104 10.40 5.32 -1.18
CA TYR A 104 11.20 5.12 0.03
C TYR A 104 11.37 6.40 0.86
N GLN A 105 10.74 7.51 0.48
CA GLN A 105 10.85 8.79 1.19
C GLN A 105 9.73 8.98 2.22
N PRO A 106 10.02 9.65 3.36
CA PRO A 106 8.99 10.05 4.32
C PRO A 106 7.87 10.84 3.66
N GLY A 107 6.62 10.46 3.98
CA GLY A 107 5.43 11.12 3.45
C GLY A 107 4.98 10.63 2.08
N PHE A 108 5.65 9.63 1.48
CA PHE A 108 5.12 8.96 0.28
C PHE A 108 3.75 8.34 0.55
N ARG A 109 2.81 8.64 -0.34
CA ARG A 109 1.45 8.11 -0.36
C ARG A 109 1.06 7.88 -1.80
N HIS A 110 0.53 6.70 -2.09
CA HIS A 110 -0.01 6.35 -3.38
C HIS A 110 -1.26 5.50 -3.19
N ARG A 111 -2.25 5.72 -4.03
CA ARG A 111 -3.54 5.01 -4.02
C ARG A 111 -3.68 4.18 -5.29
N TYR A 112 -4.04 2.91 -5.13
CA TYR A 112 -4.41 2.03 -6.23
C TYR A 112 -5.90 1.69 -6.16
N GLU A 113 -6.58 1.76 -7.30
CA GLU A 113 -8.03 1.59 -7.41
C GLU A 113 -8.42 0.41 -8.30
N GLU A 114 -7.75 -0.71 -8.06
CA GLU A 114 -8.05 -1.93 -8.79
C GLU A 114 -9.27 -2.64 -8.19
N ASP A 115 -10.25 -2.91 -9.07
CA ASP A 115 -11.54 -3.49 -8.73
C ASP A 115 -11.58 -5.00 -9.02
N PHE A 116 -10.45 -5.69 -8.79
CA PHE A 116 -10.38 -7.14 -8.94
C PHE A 116 -11.38 -7.84 -8.00
N THR A 117 -12.18 -8.73 -8.58
CA THR A 117 -13.15 -9.59 -7.88
C THR A 117 -12.56 -10.94 -7.52
N SER A 118 -11.61 -11.44 -8.31
CA SER A 118 -10.92 -12.69 -8.07
C SER A 118 -9.86 -12.54 -6.99
N PHE A 119 -9.88 -13.45 -6.03
CA PHE A 119 -8.85 -13.55 -4.98
C PHE A 119 -7.44 -13.66 -5.57
N PHE A 120 -7.27 -14.48 -6.61
CA PHE A 120 -5.97 -14.74 -7.20
C PHE A 120 -5.38 -13.51 -7.89
N PHE A 121 -6.19 -12.77 -8.67
CA PHE A 121 -5.73 -11.54 -9.31
C PHE A 121 -5.42 -10.45 -8.28
N LEU A 122 -6.23 -10.33 -7.22
CA LEU A 122 -5.96 -9.41 -6.12
C LEU A 122 -4.64 -9.77 -5.39
N PHE A 123 -4.40 -11.06 -5.18
CA PHE A 123 -3.15 -11.56 -4.61
C PHE A 123 -1.94 -11.23 -5.48
N LEU A 124 -1.98 -11.53 -6.78
CA LEU A 124 -0.87 -11.22 -7.68
C LEU A 124 -0.62 -9.71 -7.79
N PHE A 125 -1.68 -8.92 -7.77
CA PHE A 125 -1.59 -7.46 -7.76
C PHE A 125 -0.87 -6.94 -6.50
N LEU A 126 -1.32 -7.39 -5.31
CA LEU A 126 -0.68 -7.02 -4.05
C LEU A 126 0.76 -7.54 -3.96
N PHE A 127 1.00 -8.76 -4.42
CA PHE A 127 2.34 -9.34 -4.52
C PHE A 127 3.25 -8.45 -5.36
N SER A 128 2.79 -7.98 -6.52
CA SER A 128 3.54 -7.07 -7.40
C SER A 128 3.87 -5.73 -6.73
N ILE A 129 2.91 -5.14 -6.00
CA ILE A 129 3.13 -3.89 -5.25
C ILE A 129 4.20 -4.11 -4.17
N VAL A 130 4.06 -5.14 -3.34
CA VAL A 130 5.01 -5.42 -2.26
C VAL A 130 6.39 -5.77 -2.83
N PHE A 131 6.44 -6.58 -3.90
CA PHE A 131 7.68 -6.93 -4.61
C PHE A 131 8.41 -5.69 -5.10
N ARG A 132 7.70 -4.75 -5.75
CA ARG A 132 8.28 -3.49 -6.21
C ARG A 132 8.87 -2.67 -5.06
N LYS A 133 8.25 -2.76 -3.89
CA LYS A 133 8.56 -1.95 -2.72
C LYS A 133 9.72 -2.49 -1.88
N ILE A 134 9.90 -3.81 -1.79
CA ILE A 134 11.04 -4.37 -1.03
C ILE A 134 12.11 -5.02 -1.91
N GLY A 135 11.87 -5.09 -3.22
CA GLY A 135 12.78 -5.69 -4.20
C GLY A 135 14.14 -5.02 -4.30
N VAL A 136 14.22 -3.70 -4.06
CA VAL A 136 15.52 -3.01 -4.04
C VAL A 136 16.40 -3.51 -2.90
N PHE A 137 15.82 -3.71 -1.71
CA PHE A 137 16.56 -4.23 -0.55
C PHE A 137 17.01 -5.67 -0.80
N PHE A 138 16.17 -6.46 -1.46
CA PHE A 138 16.53 -7.81 -1.88
C PHE A 138 17.70 -7.82 -2.86
N LEU A 139 17.65 -7.00 -3.92
CA LEU A 139 18.73 -6.90 -4.88
C LEU A 139 20.04 -6.41 -4.23
N LEU A 140 19.95 -5.38 -3.38
CA LEU A 140 21.10 -4.89 -2.62
C LEU A 140 21.73 -6.00 -1.77
N PHE A 141 20.91 -6.77 -1.05
CA PHE A 141 21.37 -7.88 -0.24
C PHE A 141 22.06 -8.97 -1.08
N LEU A 142 21.49 -9.33 -2.23
CA LEU A 142 22.10 -10.29 -3.16
C LEU A 142 23.44 -9.78 -3.71
N THR A 143 23.52 -8.52 -4.11
CA THR A 143 24.78 -7.92 -4.60
C THR A 143 25.85 -7.93 -3.52
N LEU A 144 25.51 -7.59 -2.28
CA LEU A 144 26.45 -7.64 -1.16
C LEU A 144 26.90 -9.07 -0.84
N SER A 145 25.98 -10.04 -0.87
CA SER A 145 26.30 -11.45 -0.63
C SER A 145 27.21 -12.02 -1.73
N LEU A 146 26.92 -11.68 -2.99
CA LEU A 146 27.75 -12.07 -4.13
C LEU A 146 29.13 -11.41 -4.09
N GLY A 147 29.20 -10.12 -3.76
CA GLY A 147 30.47 -9.42 -3.54
C GLY A 147 31.27 -10.07 -2.42
N SER A 148 30.63 -10.44 -1.31
CA SER A 148 31.27 -11.14 -0.21
C SER A 148 31.90 -12.46 -0.66
N TYR A 149 31.17 -13.25 -1.46
CA TYR A 149 31.68 -14.48 -2.03
C TYR A 149 32.87 -14.25 -2.96
N ILE A 150 32.77 -13.29 -3.90
CA ILE A 150 33.82 -13.04 -4.89
C ILE A 150 35.11 -12.50 -4.24
N PHE A 151 35.01 -11.54 -3.32
CA PHE A 151 36.18 -10.86 -2.77
C PHE A 151 36.80 -11.59 -1.56
N PHE A 152 35.98 -12.25 -0.73
CA PHE A 152 36.45 -12.88 0.50
C PHE A 152 36.35 -14.42 0.48
N GLN A 153 35.79 -15.02 -0.58
CA GLN A 153 35.68 -16.47 -0.76
C GLN A 153 34.94 -17.15 0.40
N PHE A 154 33.92 -16.47 0.94
CA PHE A 154 33.06 -17.00 2.00
C PHE A 154 31.89 -17.79 1.41
N ASP A 155 32.00 -19.12 1.38
CA ASP A 155 30.93 -20.01 0.89
C ASP A 155 29.59 -19.81 1.61
N ILE A 156 29.65 -19.51 2.91
CA ILE A 156 28.47 -19.26 3.74
C ILE A 156 27.62 -18.08 3.21
N SER A 157 28.22 -17.13 2.49
CA SER A 157 27.52 -15.98 1.91
C SER A 157 26.48 -16.41 0.87
N LEU A 158 26.77 -17.44 0.07
CA LEU A 158 25.80 -17.98 -0.90
C LEU A 158 24.67 -18.74 -0.20
N THR A 159 24.97 -19.49 0.84
CA THR A 159 23.96 -20.18 1.66
C THR A 159 23.02 -19.18 2.32
N ILE A 160 23.57 -18.11 2.91
CA ILE A 160 22.78 -17.01 3.49
C ILE A 160 21.91 -16.35 2.42
N ALA A 161 22.44 -16.08 1.23
CA ALA A 161 21.68 -15.52 0.11
C ALA A 161 20.49 -16.40 -0.30
N MET A 162 20.70 -17.73 -0.32
CA MET A 162 19.65 -18.69 -0.62
C MET A 162 18.53 -18.65 0.43
N TYR A 163 18.86 -18.79 1.71
CA TYR A 163 17.86 -18.74 2.79
C TYR A 163 17.14 -17.39 2.85
N PHE A 164 17.88 -16.29 2.67
CA PHE A 164 17.28 -14.97 2.60
C PHE A 164 16.29 -14.84 1.43
N SER A 165 16.60 -15.45 0.27
CA SER A 165 15.67 -15.47 -0.87
C SER A 165 14.39 -16.24 -0.56
N VAL A 166 14.50 -17.36 0.15
CA VAL A 166 13.32 -18.13 0.59
C VAL A 166 12.48 -17.33 1.58
N VAL A 167 13.10 -16.70 2.59
CA VAL A 167 12.44 -15.81 3.55
C VAL A 167 11.80 -14.61 2.84
N TYR A 168 12.48 -14.03 1.85
CA TYR A 168 11.98 -12.91 1.06
C TYR A 168 10.70 -13.26 0.28
N ILE A 169 10.67 -14.42 -0.41
CA ILE A 169 9.46 -14.91 -1.07
C ILE A 169 8.36 -15.19 -0.05
N GLY A 170 8.73 -15.74 1.12
CA GLY A 170 7.84 -15.90 2.28
C GLY A 170 7.19 -14.59 2.68
N LEU A 171 7.98 -13.53 2.91
CA LEU A 171 7.50 -12.20 3.27
C LEU A 171 6.55 -11.63 2.22
N LEU A 172 6.92 -11.69 0.94
CA LEU A 172 6.09 -11.18 -0.15
C LEU A 172 4.73 -11.88 -0.19
N SER A 173 4.74 -13.20 -0.21
CA SER A 173 3.54 -14.01 -0.32
C SER A 173 2.66 -13.91 0.94
N SER A 174 3.25 -13.88 2.14
CA SER A 174 2.50 -13.76 3.39
C SER A 174 1.82 -12.40 3.54
N PHE A 175 2.53 -11.30 3.24
CA PHE A 175 1.95 -9.95 3.32
C PHE A 175 0.90 -9.74 2.23
N ALA A 176 1.17 -10.18 1.00
CA ALA A 176 0.19 -10.12 -0.08
C ALA A 176 -1.08 -10.90 0.29
N LEU A 177 -0.93 -12.10 0.87
CA LEU A 177 -2.06 -12.92 1.31
C LEU A 177 -2.86 -12.23 2.42
N HIS A 178 -2.18 -11.64 3.40
CA HIS A 178 -2.81 -10.90 4.50
C HIS A 178 -3.72 -9.78 4.00
N GLU A 179 -3.18 -8.89 3.16
CA GLU A 179 -3.95 -7.77 2.61
C GLU A 179 -5.02 -8.22 1.61
N THR A 180 -4.76 -9.30 0.85
CA THR A 180 -5.76 -9.89 -0.05
C THR A 180 -6.95 -10.39 0.75
N CYS A 181 -6.73 -11.03 1.90
CA CYS A 181 -7.81 -11.49 2.76
C CYS A 181 -8.64 -10.30 3.27
N HIS A 182 -8.01 -9.23 3.75
CA HIS A 182 -8.72 -8.02 4.17
C HIS A 182 -9.61 -7.45 3.05
N ALA A 183 -9.05 -7.29 1.85
CA ALA A 183 -9.75 -6.70 0.72
C ALA A 183 -10.85 -7.62 0.16
N TYR A 184 -10.55 -8.90 -0.06
CA TYR A 184 -11.48 -9.86 -0.64
C TYR A 184 -12.68 -10.14 0.27
N PHE A 185 -12.46 -10.44 1.55
CA PHE A 185 -13.55 -10.73 2.47
C PHE A 185 -14.39 -9.48 2.77
N PHE A 186 -13.79 -8.30 2.80
CA PHE A 186 -14.54 -7.05 2.90
C PHE A 186 -15.48 -6.89 1.69
N ARG A 187 -14.95 -6.90 0.46
CA ARG A 187 -15.73 -6.72 -0.77
C ARG A 187 -16.83 -7.75 -0.91
N ARG A 188 -16.54 -9.03 -0.60
CA ARG A 188 -17.53 -10.12 -0.66
C ARG A 188 -18.66 -9.94 0.35
N ARG A 189 -18.38 -9.35 1.50
CA ARG A 189 -19.34 -9.23 2.60
C ARG A 189 -20.15 -7.93 2.57
N SER A 190 -19.57 -6.84 2.08
CA SER A 190 -20.22 -5.54 2.06
C SER A 190 -21.39 -5.43 1.06
N GLY A 191 -21.59 -6.42 0.18
CA GLY A 191 -22.73 -6.52 -0.77
C GLY A 191 -22.89 -5.33 -1.74
N THR A 192 -22.06 -4.32 -1.57
CA THR A 192 -21.94 -3.09 -2.34
C THR A 192 -20.91 -3.33 -3.43
N SER A 193 -20.99 -2.56 -4.50
CA SER A 193 -20.16 -2.67 -5.71
C SER A 193 -18.75 -3.17 -5.40
N THR A 194 -18.21 -4.00 -6.29
CA THR A 194 -16.84 -4.58 -6.29
C THR A 194 -15.71 -3.56 -6.06
N THR A 195 -16.07 -2.29 -5.97
CA THR A 195 -15.29 -1.09 -5.87
C THR A 195 -15.13 -0.53 -4.45
N ALA A 196 -15.77 -1.09 -3.41
CA ALA A 196 -15.67 -0.52 -2.06
C ALA A 196 -14.24 -0.66 -1.46
N GLY A 197 -13.69 0.45 -0.98
CA GLY A 197 -12.32 0.55 -0.46
C GLY A 197 -11.23 0.58 -1.53
N PHE A 198 -10.01 0.95 -1.13
CA PHE A 198 -8.85 1.08 -2.03
C PHE A 198 -7.56 0.56 -1.37
N ILE A 199 -6.53 0.30 -2.18
CA ILE A 199 -5.21 -0.10 -1.66
C ILE A 199 -4.34 1.15 -1.51
N ALA A 200 -3.89 1.40 -0.29
CA ALA A 200 -2.96 2.47 0.03
C ALA A 200 -1.54 1.92 0.14
N SER A 201 -0.61 2.54 -0.59
CA SER A 201 0.83 2.32 -0.44
C SER A 201 1.44 3.56 0.18
N ASP A 202 1.95 3.41 1.39
CA ASP A 202 2.67 4.43 2.15
C ASP A 202 4.17 4.16 2.06
N TRP A 203 5.02 5.04 2.59
CA TRP A 203 6.47 4.78 2.70
C TRP A 203 6.79 3.38 3.27
N MET A 204 6.21 3.01 4.42
CA MET A 204 6.57 1.76 5.11
C MET A 204 5.49 0.68 5.12
N SER A 205 4.28 0.96 4.63
CA SER A 205 3.17 -0.02 4.61
C SER A 205 2.44 -0.09 3.28
N VAL A 206 1.84 -1.23 3.00
CA VAL A 206 0.78 -1.40 1.99
C VAL A 206 -0.42 -1.92 2.75
N LYS A 207 -1.58 -1.30 2.60
CA LYS A 207 -2.77 -1.64 3.38
C LYS A 207 -4.06 -1.42 2.60
N PHE A 208 -5.06 -2.25 2.84
CA PHE A 208 -6.41 -2.01 2.36
C PHE A 208 -7.15 -0.99 3.25
N VAL A 209 -7.58 0.12 2.64
CA VAL A 209 -8.36 1.18 3.30
C VAL A 209 -9.85 0.94 3.05
N ARG A 210 -10.61 0.87 4.13
CA ARG A 210 -12.04 0.56 4.13
C ARG A 210 -12.87 1.85 4.24
N PRO A 211 -14.08 1.90 3.65
CA PRO A 211 -15.06 2.96 3.91
C PRO A 211 -15.33 3.16 5.40
N ALA A 212 -15.56 4.42 5.81
CA ALA A 212 -15.85 4.79 7.19
C ALA A 212 -17.28 4.41 7.62
N VAL A 213 -18.19 4.21 6.66
CA VAL A 213 -19.61 3.99 6.96
C VAL A 213 -19.84 2.51 7.30
N ASP A 214 -19.95 2.23 8.60
CA ASP A 214 -20.38 0.96 9.20
C ASP A 214 -21.84 0.60 8.84
N LYS A 215 -22.16 0.43 7.54
CA LYS A 215 -23.44 -0.18 7.14
C LYS A 215 -23.56 -1.66 7.58
N HIS A 216 -22.46 -2.28 8.06
CA HIS A 216 -22.36 -3.71 8.38
C HIS A 216 -21.85 -3.94 9.81
N GLY A 217 -22.42 -3.20 10.77
CA GLY A 217 -22.24 -3.44 12.21
C GLY A 217 -22.36 -4.92 12.55
N ASN A 218 -21.48 -5.40 13.45
CA ASN A 218 -21.33 -6.76 13.96
C ASN A 218 -20.50 -7.80 13.18
N SER A 219 -20.04 -7.56 11.95
CA SER A 219 -19.26 -8.60 11.23
C SER A 219 -17.94 -8.17 10.61
N MET A 220 -17.60 -6.90 10.72
CA MET A 220 -16.32 -6.35 10.23
C MET A 220 -15.12 -6.77 11.11
N TRP A 221 -15.36 -7.26 12.33
CA TRP A 221 -14.33 -7.88 13.17
C TRP A 221 -13.79 -9.17 12.53
N LEU A 222 -14.63 -9.96 11.85
CA LEU A 222 -14.21 -11.16 11.14
C LEU A 222 -13.24 -10.84 10.02
N VAL A 223 -13.51 -9.80 9.22
CA VAL A 223 -12.59 -9.37 8.16
C VAL A 223 -11.23 -8.99 8.75
N THR A 224 -11.23 -8.25 9.86
CA THR A 224 -10.02 -7.83 10.57
C THR A 224 -9.25 -9.02 11.16
N LEU A 225 -9.95 -10.07 11.60
CA LEU A 225 -9.36 -11.31 12.10
C LEU A 225 -8.79 -12.17 10.97
N LEU A 226 -9.50 -12.30 9.85
CA LEU A 226 -9.15 -13.22 8.76
C LEU A 226 -7.84 -12.83 8.05
N GLY A 227 -7.54 -11.53 7.95
CA GLY A 227 -6.29 -11.02 7.37
C GLY A 227 -5.04 -11.67 7.96
N PRO A 228 -4.80 -11.59 9.28
CA PRO A 228 -3.67 -12.26 9.93
C PRO A 228 -3.90 -13.74 10.23
N LEU A 229 -5.14 -14.18 10.45
CA LEU A 229 -5.43 -15.56 10.83
C LEU A 229 -5.15 -16.55 9.69
N ILE A 230 -5.54 -16.24 8.46
CA ILE A 230 -5.34 -17.16 7.32
C ILE A 230 -3.85 -17.40 7.05
N PRO A 231 -2.99 -16.38 6.85
CA PRO A 231 -1.55 -16.57 6.73
C PRO A 231 -0.96 -17.28 7.96
N GLY A 232 -1.37 -16.91 9.17
CA GLY A 232 -0.88 -17.53 10.40
C GLY A 232 -1.15 -19.04 10.47
N ILE A 233 -2.39 -19.45 10.16
CA ILE A 233 -2.78 -20.87 10.08
C ILE A 233 -2.01 -21.59 8.97
N THR A 234 -1.83 -20.96 7.80
CA THR A 234 -0.99 -21.51 6.73
C THR A 234 0.45 -21.74 7.21
N GLY A 235 1.01 -20.83 8.00
CA GLY A 235 2.33 -21.00 8.62
C GLY A 235 2.39 -22.20 9.57
N VAL A 236 1.42 -22.34 10.47
CA VAL A 236 1.35 -23.48 11.42
C VAL A 236 1.28 -24.81 10.66
N PHE A 237 0.34 -24.95 9.73
CA PHE A 237 0.19 -26.20 8.96
C PHE A 237 1.42 -26.47 8.09
N GLY A 238 2.00 -25.42 7.48
CA GLY A 238 3.20 -25.55 6.66
C GLY A 238 4.40 -26.07 7.44
N ILE A 239 4.62 -25.57 8.67
CA ILE A 239 5.69 -26.07 9.56
C ILE A 239 5.42 -27.54 9.93
N ILE A 240 4.21 -27.88 10.35
CA ILE A 240 3.88 -29.27 10.73
C ILE A 240 4.08 -30.21 9.54
N ALA A 241 3.56 -29.85 8.36
CA ALA A 241 3.71 -30.63 7.13
C ALA A 241 5.17 -30.78 6.72
N THR A 242 5.96 -29.72 6.81
CA THR A 242 7.39 -29.74 6.49
C THR A 242 8.15 -30.72 7.39
N ASN A 243 7.96 -30.66 8.71
CA ASN A 243 8.67 -31.52 9.66
C ASN A 243 8.21 -32.99 9.63
N THR A 244 7.06 -33.29 9.03
CA THR A 244 6.49 -34.65 8.95
C THR A 244 6.74 -35.32 7.61
N LEU A 245 6.74 -34.55 6.51
CA LEU A 245 6.82 -35.09 5.15
C LEU A 245 8.20 -34.94 4.52
N ILE A 246 9.02 -33.98 4.98
CA ILE A 246 10.31 -33.68 4.36
C ILE A 246 11.45 -34.26 5.22
N THR A 247 12.25 -35.12 4.60
CA THR A 247 13.40 -35.77 5.24
C THR A 247 14.73 -35.08 4.93
N GLU A 248 14.79 -34.32 3.83
CA GLU A 248 15.99 -33.60 3.40
C GLU A 248 16.17 -32.33 4.24
N GLN A 249 17.29 -32.22 4.96
CA GLN A 249 17.47 -31.19 5.99
C GLN A 249 17.50 -29.76 5.43
N ALA A 250 18.15 -29.53 4.29
CA ALA A 250 18.25 -28.19 3.72
C ALA A 250 16.87 -27.66 3.27
N MET A 251 16.10 -28.49 2.56
CA MET A 251 14.73 -28.17 2.16
C MET A 251 13.82 -28.01 3.38
N MET A 252 13.98 -28.84 4.41
CA MET A 252 13.24 -28.68 5.67
C MET A 252 13.51 -27.32 6.31
N TYR A 253 14.77 -26.90 6.45
CA TYR A 253 15.12 -25.58 6.99
C TYR A 253 14.62 -24.44 6.13
N ALA A 254 14.71 -24.55 4.80
CA ALA A 254 14.21 -23.55 3.87
C ALA A 254 12.69 -23.37 3.98
N LEU A 255 11.93 -24.46 3.92
CA LEU A 255 10.48 -24.44 4.03
C LEU A 255 10.00 -23.99 5.41
N ASN A 256 10.66 -24.44 6.49
CA ASN A 256 10.36 -23.95 7.83
C ASN A 256 10.61 -22.43 7.93
N SER A 257 11.68 -21.91 7.33
CA SER A 257 11.95 -20.47 7.29
C SER A 257 10.87 -19.71 6.51
N PHE A 258 10.43 -20.26 5.38
CA PHE A 258 9.32 -19.71 4.59
C PHE A 258 8.02 -19.63 5.42
N PHE A 259 7.61 -20.75 6.05
CA PHE A 259 6.36 -20.81 6.82
C PHE A 259 6.44 -20.10 8.18
N ALA A 260 7.63 -19.93 8.76
CA ALA A 260 7.83 -19.12 9.96
C ALA A 260 7.41 -17.66 9.72
N VAL A 261 7.67 -17.12 8.53
CA VAL A 261 7.22 -15.76 8.18
C VAL A 261 5.68 -15.66 8.15
N PHE A 262 5.00 -16.68 7.64
CA PHE A 262 3.54 -16.76 7.68
C PHE A 262 3.03 -16.79 9.13
N LEU A 263 3.67 -17.58 10.00
CA LEU A 263 3.32 -17.69 11.41
C LEU A 263 3.40 -16.34 12.15
N LEU A 264 4.36 -15.47 11.81
CA LEU A 264 4.50 -14.14 12.42
C LEU A 264 3.22 -13.29 12.31
N HIS A 265 2.33 -13.58 11.36
CA HIS A 265 1.09 -12.84 11.22
C HIS A 265 0.15 -13.01 12.42
N LEU A 266 0.28 -14.11 13.19
CA LEU A 266 -0.47 -14.28 14.43
C LEU A 266 -0.11 -13.23 15.49
N ILE A 267 1.09 -12.62 15.42
CA ILE A 267 1.47 -11.51 16.30
C ILE A 267 0.53 -10.31 16.07
N TYR A 268 0.09 -10.08 14.83
CA TYR A 268 -0.86 -8.99 14.53
C TYR A 268 -2.23 -9.18 15.17
N LEU A 269 -2.58 -10.37 15.68
CA LEU A 269 -3.81 -10.60 16.44
C LEU A 269 -3.69 -10.24 17.92
N THR A 270 -2.47 -10.04 18.42
CA THR A 270 -2.26 -9.62 19.80
C THR A 270 -2.76 -8.17 19.99
N PRO A 271 -3.25 -7.80 21.18
CA PRO A 271 -3.95 -6.53 21.41
C PRO A 271 -3.06 -5.29 21.23
N PHE A 272 -1.74 -5.47 21.16
CA PHE A 272 -0.76 -4.39 21.06
C PHE A 272 -0.42 -3.99 19.62
N PHE A 273 -0.71 -4.86 18.64
CA PHE A 273 -0.29 -4.65 17.25
C PHE A 273 -1.49 -4.46 16.31
N GLY A 274 -1.26 -3.67 15.26
CA GLY A 274 -2.14 -3.43 14.09
C GLY A 274 -3.60 -3.84 14.24
N ASP A 275 -3.93 -5.00 13.67
CA ASP A 275 -5.29 -5.55 13.59
C ASP A 275 -5.87 -5.97 14.94
N GLY A 276 -5.07 -6.53 15.84
CA GLY A 276 -5.49 -6.94 17.18
C GLY A 276 -5.91 -5.76 18.05
N LYS A 277 -5.24 -4.60 17.90
CA LYS A 277 -5.69 -3.34 18.53
C LYS A 277 -7.05 -2.89 17.99
N VAL A 278 -7.28 -2.98 16.69
CA VAL A 278 -8.57 -2.64 16.05
C VAL A 278 -9.65 -3.62 16.49
N LEU A 279 -9.33 -4.91 16.55
CA LEU A 279 -10.22 -5.97 17.00
C LEU A 279 -10.64 -5.74 18.45
N LEU A 280 -9.69 -5.46 19.35
CA LEU A 280 -9.96 -5.18 20.76
C LEU A 280 -10.85 -3.95 20.91
N LYS A 281 -10.55 -2.85 20.21
CA LYS A 281 -11.41 -1.65 20.22
C LYS A 281 -12.84 -2.02 19.81
N ARG A 282 -13.00 -2.77 18.72
CA ARG A 282 -14.33 -3.19 18.27
C ARG A 282 -15.02 -4.09 19.31
N LEU A 283 -14.32 -5.05 19.91
CA LEU A 283 -14.90 -5.95 20.90
C LEU A 283 -15.28 -5.24 22.22
N LEU A 284 -14.51 -4.25 22.65
CA LEU A 284 -14.76 -3.47 23.87
C LEU A 284 -15.86 -2.42 23.67
N PHE A 285 -15.80 -1.65 22.58
CA PHE A 285 -16.73 -0.54 22.35
C PHE A 285 -18.07 -0.98 21.75
N ASN A 286 -18.15 -2.17 21.14
CA ASN A 286 -19.41 -2.73 20.63
C ASN A 286 -20.23 -3.45 21.73
N LYS A 287 -19.76 -3.44 22.99
CA LYS A 287 -20.53 -3.87 24.18
C LYS A 287 -21.28 -2.71 24.87
N GLY A 288 -21.21 -1.49 24.34
CA GLY A 288 -21.82 -0.29 24.95
C GLY A 288 -23.18 0.14 24.39
N VAL A 289 -23.76 -0.61 23.46
CA VAL A 289 -25.12 -0.37 22.93
C VAL A 289 -25.81 -1.71 22.81
N ALA A 290 -26.32 -2.20 23.94
CA ALA A 290 -27.32 -3.26 24.02
C ALA A 290 -28.44 -2.73 24.92
#